data_AF-A0A848XHL3-F1
#
_entry.id   AF-A0A848XHL3-F1
#
_cell.length_a   1.000
_cell.length_b   1.000
_cell.length_c   1.000
_cell.angle_alpha   90.00
_cell.angle_beta   90.00
_cell.angle_gamma   90.00
#
_symmetry.space_group_name_H-M   'P 1'
#
loop_
_entity.id
_entity.type
_entity.pdbx_description
1 polymer ?
#
loop_
_entity_poly.entity_id
_entity_poly.type
_entity_poly.pdbx_seq_one_letter_code
_entity_poly.pdbx_strand_id
1 'polypeptide(L)'
;MRRAFLTLMVLAAAAAGIGVFVTRPKTVAASAFADLAPDLARGEMIYYAAGCGSCHAAPDASDEAKLVLAGGKAFQSQFGTFYAPNISSDPQSGIGGWSDAEIISAVKYGTSPEGEHYYPAFPYTSYQKAELADLVSLTAFLRTLPTDPTPSKAHEVGFPFNIRLSIGGWKLLFSDEDWIVDVGADPVLERGRYLAESLGHCGECHTPRGALGGLETARWFAGAPNPSGKGRIPNISPAQFDWSHADTASYLKSGFTPEFDVAGGSMTDVVASLSQLPDEDLAAIAAYVKSVPPAQ
;
A
#
# COMPACT_ATOMS: atom_id res chain seq x y z
N MET A 1 47.94 -20.08 -1.01
CA MET A 1 47.35 -18.77 -1.32
C MET A 1 46.38 -18.81 -2.51
N ARG A 2 46.81 -19.18 -3.74
CA ARG A 2 45.93 -19.20 -4.93
C ARG A 2 44.68 -20.09 -4.81
N ARG A 3 44.79 -21.28 -4.24
CA ARG A 3 43.64 -22.19 -4.03
C ARG A 3 42.62 -21.62 -3.03
N ALA A 4 43.07 -21.07 -1.91
CA ALA A 4 42.20 -20.44 -0.91
C ALA A 4 41.48 -19.20 -1.46
N PHE A 5 42.16 -18.38 -2.26
CA PHE A 5 41.56 -17.24 -2.94
C PHE A 5 40.47 -17.67 -3.93
N LEU A 6 40.74 -18.69 -4.75
CA LEU A 6 39.73 -19.25 -5.67
C LEU A 6 38.52 -19.83 -4.93
N THR A 7 38.75 -20.56 -3.84
CA THR A 7 37.65 -21.09 -3.00
C THR A 7 36.80 -19.96 -2.44
N LEU A 8 37.41 -18.88 -1.93
CA LEU A 8 36.68 -17.72 -1.42
C LEU A 8 35.86 -17.02 -2.52
N MET A 9 36.40 -16.88 -3.73
CA MET A 9 35.66 -16.30 -4.85
C MET A 9 34.45 -17.17 -5.25
N VAL A 10 34.62 -18.50 -5.30
CA VAL A 10 33.52 -19.41 -5.61
C VAL A 10 32.43 -19.36 -4.54
N LEU A 11 32.81 -19.34 -3.26
CA LEU A 11 31.85 -19.21 -2.16
C LEU A 11 31.11 -17.87 -2.18
N ALA A 12 31.81 -16.77 -2.47
CA ALA A 12 31.19 -15.46 -2.60
C ALA A 12 30.23 -15.40 -3.79
N ALA A 13 30.59 -15.97 -4.94
CA ALA A 13 29.72 -16.06 -6.10
C ALA A 13 28.49 -16.93 -5.82
N ALA A 14 28.66 -18.06 -5.13
CA ALA A 14 27.55 -18.92 -4.72
C ALA A 14 26.60 -18.20 -3.75
N ALA A 15 27.14 -17.52 -2.74
CA ALA A 15 26.35 -16.73 -1.79
C ALA A 15 25.60 -15.59 -2.49
N ALA A 16 26.23 -14.89 -3.44
CA ALA A 16 25.58 -13.86 -4.24
C ALA A 16 24.46 -14.44 -5.12
N GLY A 17 24.70 -15.58 -5.77
CA GLY A 17 23.69 -16.28 -6.56
C GLY A 17 22.49 -16.73 -5.73
N ILE A 18 22.73 -17.28 -4.53
CA ILE A 18 21.67 -17.63 -3.57
C ILE A 18 20.92 -16.38 -3.13
N GLY A 19 21.63 -15.29 -2.82
CA GLY A 19 21.03 -14.01 -2.45
C GLY A 19 20.06 -13.52 -3.51
N VAL A 20 20.52 -13.40 -4.76
CA VAL A 20 19.67 -12.99 -5.90
C VAL A 20 18.46 -13.91 -6.08
N PHE A 21 18.65 -15.23 -5.90
CA PHE A 21 17.56 -16.18 -6.04
C PHE A 21 16.51 -16.05 -4.91
N VAL A 22 16.95 -15.92 -3.66
CA VAL A 22 16.06 -15.79 -2.49
C VAL A 22 15.32 -14.47 -2.51
N THR A 23 15.97 -13.41 -2.97
CA THR A 23 15.39 -12.07 -3.02
C THR A 23 14.73 -11.75 -4.36
N ARG A 24 14.51 -12.74 -5.23
CA ARG A 24 13.87 -12.48 -6.53
C ARG A 24 12.42 -12.04 -6.34
N PRO A 25 11.86 -11.24 -7.27
CA PRO A 25 10.46 -10.85 -7.21
C PRO A 25 9.51 -12.06 -7.18
N LYS A 26 8.54 -12.02 -6.26
CA LYS A 26 7.41 -12.94 -6.22
C LYS A 26 6.36 -12.51 -7.25
N THR A 27 5.66 -13.47 -7.84
CA THR A 27 4.50 -13.23 -8.72
C THR A 27 3.38 -14.19 -8.35
N VAL A 28 2.14 -13.81 -8.69
CA VAL A 28 0.96 -14.67 -8.58
C VAL A 28 0.75 -15.38 -9.91
N ALA A 29 0.71 -16.70 -9.90
CA ALA A 29 0.41 -17.47 -11.11
C ALA A 29 -1.09 -17.38 -11.44
N ALA A 30 -1.43 -17.32 -12.73
CA ALA A 30 -2.82 -17.28 -13.20
C ALA A 30 -3.67 -18.45 -12.66
N SER A 31 -3.07 -19.63 -12.44
CA SER A 31 -3.74 -20.79 -11.86
C SER A 31 -4.17 -20.60 -10.41
N ALA A 32 -3.60 -19.64 -9.67
CA ALA A 32 -3.95 -19.39 -8.26
C ALA A 32 -5.33 -18.74 -8.09
N PHE A 33 -5.89 -18.17 -9.16
CA PHE A 33 -7.18 -17.49 -9.14
C PHE A 33 -8.09 -17.89 -10.30
N ALA A 34 -7.79 -18.99 -10.99
CA ALA A 34 -8.55 -19.44 -12.16
C ALA A 34 -10.03 -19.73 -11.88
N ASP A 35 -10.37 -20.12 -10.64
CA ASP A 35 -11.74 -20.43 -10.22
C ASP A 35 -12.46 -19.24 -9.53
N LEU A 36 -11.80 -18.08 -9.43
CA LEU A 36 -12.37 -16.88 -8.82
C LEU A 36 -13.10 -16.06 -9.88
N ALA A 37 -14.39 -15.81 -9.65
CA ALA A 37 -15.18 -14.89 -10.47
C ALA A 37 -15.08 -13.46 -9.90
N PRO A 38 -14.83 -12.43 -10.74
CA PRO A 38 -14.83 -11.05 -10.29
C PRO A 38 -16.23 -10.56 -9.93
N ASP A 39 -16.32 -9.71 -8.91
CA ASP A 39 -17.50 -8.92 -8.55
C ASP A 39 -17.15 -7.44 -8.66
N LEU A 40 -17.80 -6.72 -9.59
CA LEU A 40 -17.48 -5.30 -9.85
C LEU A 40 -17.83 -4.38 -8.68
N ALA A 41 -18.92 -4.65 -7.97
CA ALA A 41 -19.31 -3.85 -6.80
C ALA A 41 -18.31 -4.05 -5.66
N ARG A 42 -17.84 -5.30 -5.49
CA ARG A 42 -16.74 -5.59 -4.58
C ARG A 42 -15.43 -4.91 -5.03
N GLY A 43 -15.11 -4.95 -6.32
CA GLY A 43 -13.94 -4.29 -6.88
C GLY A 43 -13.93 -2.78 -6.67
N GLU A 44 -15.07 -2.13 -6.80
CA GLU A 44 -15.27 -0.71 -6.49
C GLU A 44 -15.03 -0.42 -4.99
N MET A 45 -15.59 -1.25 -4.10
CA MET A 45 -15.33 -1.13 -2.67
C MET A 45 -13.84 -1.26 -2.35
N ILE A 46 -13.13 -2.22 -2.94
CA ILE A 46 -11.68 -2.38 -2.76
C ILE A 46 -10.91 -1.19 -3.31
N TYR A 47 -11.33 -0.62 -4.46
CA TYR A 47 -10.72 0.59 -5.03
C TYR A 47 -10.78 1.77 -4.03
N TYR A 48 -11.93 1.96 -3.38
CA TYR A 48 -12.11 3.00 -2.38
C TYR A 48 -11.41 2.69 -1.05
N ALA A 49 -11.46 1.44 -0.58
CA ALA A 49 -10.76 1.02 0.64
C ALA A 49 -9.23 1.15 0.50
N ALA A 50 -8.68 0.77 -0.66
CA ALA A 50 -7.26 0.90 -0.98
C ALA A 50 -6.82 2.35 -1.29
N GLY A 51 -7.78 3.23 -1.59
CA GLY A 51 -7.50 4.61 -1.94
C GLY A 51 -6.71 4.77 -3.24
N CYS A 52 -6.96 3.94 -4.26
CA CYS A 52 -6.20 3.98 -5.51
C CYS A 52 -6.20 5.38 -6.15
N GLY A 53 -7.37 6.04 -6.17
CA GLY A 53 -7.53 7.41 -6.67
C GLY A 53 -6.80 8.48 -5.84
N SER A 54 -6.47 8.22 -4.57
CA SER A 54 -5.72 9.18 -3.74
C SER A 54 -4.29 9.38 -4.20
N CYS A 55 -3.74 8.39 -4.91
CA CYS A 55 -2.36 8.40 -5.42
C CYS A 55 -2.30 8.52 -6.93
N HIS A 56 -3.17 7.80 -7.64
CA HIS A 56 -3.09 7.66 -9.08
C HIS A 56 -3.96 8.64 -9.86
N ALA A 57 -4.88 9.37 -9.23
CA ALA A 57 -5.53 10.48 -9.93
C ALA A 57 -4.51 11.58 -10.26
N ALA A 58 -4.78 12.36 -11.31
CA ALA A 58 -3.99 13.55 -11.59
C ALA A 58 -4.01 14.51 -10.37
N PRO A 59 -2.94 15.25 -10.07
CA PRO A 59 -2.84 16.03 -8.83
C PRO A 59 -4.00 17.00 -8.54
N ASP A 60 -4.61 17.55 -9.59
CA ASP A 60 -5.71 18.51 -9.48
C ASP A 60 -7.09 17.89 -9.78
N ALA A 61 -7.17 16.55 -9.86
CA ALA A 61 -8.42 15.85 -10.12
C ALA A 61 -9.33 15.82 -8.88
N SER A 62 -10.59 16.20 -9.07
CA SER A 62 -11.67 16.03 -8.09
C SER A 62 -12.76 15.10 -8.61
N ASP A 63 -13.57 14.59 -7.69
CA ASP A 63 -14.81 13.87 -8.02
C ASP A 63 -14.58 12.71 -9.01
N GLU A 64 -15.38 12.62 -10.08
CA GLU A 64 -15.28 11.55 -11.07
C GLU A 64 -13.95 11.57 -11.84
N ALA A 65 -13.25 12.71 -11.91
CA ALA A 65 -11.93 12.76 -12.56
C ALA A 65 -10.89 11.93 -11.79
N LYS A 66 -11.13 11.62 -10.50
CA LYS A 66 -10.27 10.70 -9.74
C LYS A 66 -10.30 9.26 -10.27
N LEU A 67 -11.30 8.88 -11.08
CA LEU A 67 -11.40 7.55 -11.69
C LEU A 67 -10.53 7.37 -12.94
N VAL A 68 -9.93 8.44 -13.49
CA VAL A 68 -9.12 8.37 -14.72
C VAL A 68 -7.73 7.75 -14.45
N LEU A 69 -7.18 7.94 -13.25
CA LEU A 69 -5.93 7.33 -12.78
C LEU A 69 -4.67 7.60 -13.64
N ALA A 70 -4.55 8.81 -14.20
CA ALA A 70 -3.44 9.23 -15.07
C ALA A 70 -2.05 9.33 -14.38
N GLY A 71 -2.00 9.24 -13.05
CA GLY A 71 -0.78 9.29 -12.24
C GLY A 71 -0.20 10.70 -12.07
N GLY A 72 1.09 10.76 -11.71
CA GLY A 72 1.87 11.99 -11.63
C GLY A 72 1.99 12.62 -10.24
N LYS A 73 1.24 12.14 -9.24
CA LYS A 73 1.39 12.62 -7.84
C LYS A 73 2.81 12.34 -7.34
N ALA A 74 3.45 13.35 -6.76
CA ALA A 74 4.82 13.29 -6.27
C ALA A 74 4.85 12.95 -4.77
N PHE A 75 5.71 12.00 -4.38
CA PHE A 75 5.96 11.61 -3.00
C PHE A 75 7.43 11.87 -2.66
N GLN A 76 7.67 12.96 -1.95
CA GLN A 76 9.00 13.33 -1.49
C GLN A 76 9.38 12.51 -0.26
N SER A 77 10.64 12.08 -0.21
CA SER A 77 11.22 11.35 0.91
C SER A 77 12.72 11.62 1.03
N GLN A 78 13.33 11.14 2.11
CA GLN A 78 14.78 11.13 2.26
C GLN A 78 15.53 10.26 1.22
N PHE A 79 14.82 9.41 0.49
CA PHE A 79 15.39 8.49 -0.51
C PHE A 79 15.29 9.03 -1.95
N GLY A 80 14.62 10.17 -2.14
CA GLY A 80 14.30 10.75 -3.44
C GLY A 80 12.81 11.01 -3.62
N THR A 81 12.42 11.37 -4.83
CA THR A 81 11.03 11.64 -5.19
C THR A 81 10.46 10.48 -5.99
N PHE A 82 9.38 9.89 -5.48
CA PHE A 82 8.61 8.88 -6.20
C PHE A 82 7.41 9.53 -6.88
N TYR A 83 6.91 8.91 -7.94
CA TYR A 83 5.77 9.38 -8.71
C TYR A 83 4.79 8.23 -8.85
N ALA A 84 3.50 8.47 -8.58
CA ALA A 84 2.48 7.48 -8.91
C ALA A 84 2.44 7.27 -10.44
N PRO A 85 2.51 6.03 -10.93
CA PRO A 85 2.37 5.76 -12.36
C PRO A 85 0.92 5.96 -12.82
N ASN A 86 0.74 6.12 -14.13
CA ASN A 86 -0.56 5.97 -14.78
C ASN A 86 -0.99 4.50 -14.68
N ILE A 87 -2.17 4.25 -14.08
CA ILE A 87 -2.78 2.93 -13.99
C ILE A 87 -4.17 2.87 -14.63
N SER A 88 -4.45 3.81 -15.54
CA SER A 88 -5.66 3.80 -16.36
C SER A 88 -5.70 2.56 -17.27
N SER A 89 -6.86 2.29 -17.86
CA SER A 89 -7.04 1.20 -18.81
C SER A 89 -6.43 1.45 -20.19
N ASP A 90 -5.61 2.51 -20.37
CA ASP A 90 -4.90 2.74 -21.61
C ASP A 90 -3.89 1.61 -21.90
N PRO A 91 -3.85 1.04 -23.12
CA PRO A 91 -3.04 -0.13 -23.43
C PRO A 91 -1.54 0.17 -23.60
N GLN A 92 -1.13 1.43 -23.74
CA GLN A 92 0.27 1.81 -23.98
C GLN A 92 0.90 2.52 -22.78
N SER A 93 0.18 3.49 -22.21
CA SER A 93 0.66 4.36 -21.13
C SER A 93 0.18 3.92 -19.74
N GLY A 94 -0.91 3.15 -19.68
CA GLY A 94 -1.50 2.58 -18.46
C GLY A 94 -1.28 1.08 -18.33
N ILE A 95 -2.21 0.40 -17.65
CA ILE A 95 -2.18 -1.04 -17.39
C ILE A 95 -3.13 -1.84 -18.31
N GLY A 96 -3.72 -1.22 -19.33
CA GLY A 96 -4.73 -1.87 -20.18
C GLY A 96 -4.22 -3.12 -20.90
N GLY A 97 -2.93 -3.15 -21.23
CA GLY A 97 -2.26 -4.28 -21.88
C GLY A 97 -1.77 -5.37 -20.92
N TRP A 98 -1.84 -5.17 -19.60
CA TRP A 98 -1.35 -6.13 -18.62
C TRP A 98 -2.35 -7.27 -18.44
N SER A 99 -1.84 -8.46 -18.14
CA SER A 99 -2.64 -9.58 -17.66
C SER A 99 -3.09 -9.37 -16.21
N ASP A 100 -4.15 -10.05 -15.81
CA ASP A 100 -4.63 -9.98 -14.42
C ASP A 100 -3.56 -10.46 -13.43
N ALA A 101 -2.76 -11.46 -13.80
CA ALA A 101 -1.66 -11.96 -12.98
C ALA A 101 -0.58 -10.88 -12.74
N GLU A 102 -0.31 -10.04 -13.73
CA GLU A 102 0.65 -8.93 -13.61
C GLU A 102 0.11 -7.81 -12.71
N ILE A 103 -1.16 -7.43 -12.87
CA ILE A 103 -1.81 -6.43 -12.01
C ILE A 103 -1.85 -6.92 -10.56
N ILE A 104 -2.28 -8.16 -10.33
CA ILE A 104 -2.34 -8.78 -9.00
C ILE A 104 -0.92 -8.90 -8.40
N SER A 105 0.09 -9.27 -9.19
CA SER A 105 1.48 -9.34 -8.71
C SER A 105 2.06 -7.97 -8.36
N ALA A 106 1.69 -6.93 -9.10
CA ALA A 106 2.06 -5.56 -8.79
C ALA A 106 1.46 -5.16 -7.43
N VAL A 107 0.15 -5.29 -7.25
CA VAL A 107 -0.55 -4.91 -6.01
C VAL A 107 -0.08 -5.73 -4.82
N LYS A 108 -0.07 -7.07 -4.95
CA LYS A 108 0.21 -7.98 -3.84
C LYS A 108 1.69 -8.02 -3.47
N TYR A 109 2.61 -7.94 -4.43
CA TYR A 109 4.03 -8.18 -4.16
C TYR A 109 4.95 -7.05 -4.60
N GLY A 110 4.43 -5.98 -5.23
CA GLY A 110 5.26 -4.91 -5.75
C GLY A 110 6.23 -5.43 -6.81
N THR A 111 5.73 -6.19 -7.77
CA THR A 111 6.50 -6.77 -8.88
C THR A 111 5.96 -6.27 -10.22
N SER A 112 6.83 -5.76 -11.08
CA SER A 112 6.45 -5.30 -12.43
C SER A 112 6.20 -6.47 -13.39
N PRO A 113 5.52 -6.25 -14.53
CA PRO A 113 5.39 -7.26 -15.60
C PRO A 113 6.74 -7.83 -16.07
N GLU A 114 7.78 -7.00 -16.09
CA GLU A 114 9.15 -7.37 -16.47
C GLU A 114 9.90 -8.14 -15.37
N GLY A 115 9.27 -8.36 -14.21
CA GLY A 115 9.89 -9.04 -13.08
C GLY A 115 10.91 -8.16 -12.37
N GLU A 116 10.65 -6.86 -12.21
CA GLU A 116 11.43 -5.96 -11.36
C GLU A 116 10.69 -5.64 -10.05
N HIS A 117 11.43 -5.28 -8.99
CA HIS A 117 10.80 -4.81 -7.76
C HIS A 117 10.35 -3.35 -7.86
N TYR A 118 9.09 -3.08 -7.50
CA TYR A 118 8.62 -1.74 -7.20
C TYR A 118 9.19 -1.22 -5.88
N TYR A 119 9.29 0.11 -5.77
CA TYR A 119 9.76 0.76 -4.56
C TYR A 119 8.65 0.68 -3.50
N PRO A 120 8.99 0.54 -2.20
CA PRO A 120 8.00 0.44 -1.12
C PRO A 120 7.21 1.74 -0.86
N ALA A 121 7.37 2.77 -1.69
CA ALA A 121 6.41 3.87 -1.78
C ALA A 121 5.05 3.40 -2.30
N PHE A 122 5.01 2.29 -3.04
CA PHE A 122 3.79 1.54 -3.31
C PHE A 122 3.55 0.58 -2.12
N PRO A 123 2.44 0.69 -1.36
CA PRO A 123 2.26 -0.02 -0.09
C PRO A 123 1.89 -1.50 -0.26
N TYR A 124 2.60 -2.23 -1.13
CA TYR A 124 2.41 -3.66 -1.32
C TYR A 124 2.68 -4.47 -0.05
N THR A 125 3.47 -3.95 0.90
CA THR A 125 3.70 -4.58 2.22
C THR A 125 2.43 -4.65 3.06
N SER A 126 1.48 -3.75 2.81
CA SER A 126 0.13 -3.80 3.37
C SER A 126 -0.80 -4.64 2.49
N TYR A 127 -0.86 -4.35 1.19
CA TYR A 127 -1.75 -5.05 0.24
C TYR A 127 -1.48 -6.54 0.07
N GLN A 128 -0.28 -7.03 0.41
CA GLN A 128 0.03 -8.46 0.32
C GLN A 128 -0.92 -9.33 1.16
N LYS A 129 -1.56 -8.76 2.19
CA LYS A 129 -2.55 -9.41 3.05
C LYS A 129 -3.95 -9.51 2.41
N ALA A 130 -4.19 -8.83 1.29
CA ALA A 130 -5.47 -8.87 0.58
C ALA A 130 -5.77 -10.27 0.02
N GLU A 131 -7.03 -10.65 0.10
CA GLU A 131 -7.54 -11.89 -0.49
C GLU A 131 -7.43 -11.84 -2.02
N LEU A 132 -7.12 -12.98 -2.66
CA LEU A 132 -7.02 -13.02 -4.12
C LEU A 132 -8.36 -12.69 -4.81
N ALA A 133 -9.50 -13.06 -4.21
CA ALA A 133 -10.82 -12.73 -4.75
C ALA A 133 -11.07 -11.22 -4.82
N ASP A 134 -10.55 -10.46 -3.84
CA ASP A 134 -10.62 -9.00 -3.82
C ASP A 134 -9.74 -8.39 -4.89
N LEU A 135 -8.53 -8.92 -5.09
CA LEU A 135 -7.63 -8.43 -6.12
C LEU A 135 -8.12 -8.75 -7.54
N VAL A 136 -8.78 -9.90 -7.75
CA VAL A 136 -9.46 -10.23 -9.01
C VAL A 136 -10.61 -9.25 -9.27
N SER A 137 -11.43 -8.99 -8.26
CA SER A 137 -12.55 -8.04 -8.35
C SER A 137 -12.07 -6.61 -8.60
N LEU A 138 -11.03 -6.15 -7.90
CA LEU A 138 -10.37 -4.87 -8.11
C LEU A 138 -9.85 -4.75 -9.55
N THR A 139 -9.15 -5.78 -10.03
CA THR A 139 -8.61 -5.81 -11.40
C THR A 139 -9.73 -5.66 -12.43
N ALA A 140 -10.83 -6.39 -12.26
CA ALA A 140 -11.99 -6.26 -13.14
C ALA A 140 -12.62 -4.86 -13.09
N PHE A 141 -12.74 -4.26 -11.90
CA PHE A 141 -13.23 -2.89 -11.76
C PHE A 141 -12.32 -1.86 -12.43
N LEU A 142 -10.99 -1.93 -12.22
CA LEU A 142 -10.02 -1.04 -12.86
C LEU A 142 -10.16 -1.05 -14.39
N ARG A 143 -10.43 -2.22 -14.99
CA ARG A 143 -10.65 -2.36 -16.44
C ARG A 143 -11.89 -1.64 -16.96
N THR A 144 -12.84 -1.28 -16.09
CA THR A 144 -14.04 -0.52 -16.45
C THR A 144 -13.81 1.00 -16.42
N LEU A 145 -12.71 1.44 -15.80
CA LEU A 145 -12.41 2.85 -15.62
C LEU A 145 -11.92 3.52 -16.91
N PRO A 146 -12.05 4.85 -17.03
CA PRO A 146 -11.57 5.60 -18.19
C PRO A 146 -10.09 5.38 -18.50
N THR A 147 -9.73 5.59 -19.77
CA THR A 147 -8.35 5.52 -20.26
C THR A 147 -7.70 6.90 -20.27
N ASP A 148 -6.39 6.97 -20.04
CA ASP A 148 -5.60 8.18 -20.23
C ASP A 148 -4.25 7.84 -20.87
N PRO A 149 -3.87 8.48 -21.98
CA PRO A 149 -2.63 8.15 -22.70
C PRO A 149 -1.38 8.82 -22.12
N THR A 150 -1.46 9.52 -20.97
CA THR A 150 -0.33 10.23 -20.36
C THR A 150 0.73 9.24 -19.89
N PRO A 151 1.97 9.31 -20.39
CA PRO A 151 3.03 8.41 -19.94
C PRO A 151 3.39 8.60 -18.46
N SER A 152 3.68 7.52 -17.76
CA SER A 152 4.18 7.57 -16.38
C SER A 152 5.49 8.35 -16.25
N LYS A 153 5.61 9.20 -15.23
CA LYS A 153 6.86 9.89 -14.91
C LYS A 153 7.83 8.97 -14.18
N ALA A 154 9.10 8.96 -14.61
CA ALA A 154 10.17 8.23 -13.93
C ALA A 154 10.47 8.82 -12.54
N HIS A 155 10.83 7.96 -11.58
CA HIS A 155 11.26 8.39 -10.26
C HIS A 155 12.58 9.16 -10.28
N GLU A 156 12.71 10.13 -9.39
CA GLU A 156 13.94 10.90 -9.17
C GLU A 156 14.65 10.35 -7.92
N VAL A 157 15.30 9.21 -8.10
CA VAL A 157 15.97 8.46 -7.02
C VAL A 157 17.45 8.31 -7.37
N GLY A 158 18.32 8.79 -6.48
CA GLY A 158 19.77 8.76 -6.66
C GLY A 158 20.42 7.45 -6.20
N PHE A 159 21.70 7.29 -6.53
CA PHE A 159 22.52 6.23 -5.94
C PHE A 159 22.64 6.42 -4.41
N PRO A 160 22.57 5.34 -3.60
CA PRO A 160 22.47 3.93 -4.00
C PRO A 160 21.03 3.40 -4.14
N PHE A 161 20.02 4.22 -3.87
CA PHE A 161 18.61 3.80 -3.81
C PHE A 161 17.99 3.48 -5.18
N ASN A 162 18.65 3.86 -6.28
CA ASN A 162 18.24 3.52 -7.64
C ASN A 162 18.50 2.05 -8.03
N ILE A 163 19.23 1.28 -7.21
CA ILE A 163 19.52 -0.13 -7.46
C ILE A 163 18.32 -0.99 -7.06
N ARG A 164 17.43 -1.27 -8.02
CA ARG A 164 16.20 -2.06 -7.82
C ARG A 164 16.41 -3.41 -7.13
N LEU A 165 17.53 -4.08 -7.40
CA LEU A 165 17.86 -5.37 -6.78
C LEU A 165 17.97 -5.28 -5.24
N SER A 166 18.38 -4.13 -4.70
CA SER A 166 18.50 -3.93 -3.25
C SER A 166 17.14 -4.03 -2.53
N ILE A 167 16.04 -3.77 -3.24
CA ILE A 167 14.68 -3.88 -2.70
C ILE A 167 14.33 -5.32 -2.34
N GLY A 168 14.91 -6.31 -3.01
CA GLY A 168 14.69 -7.71 -2.63
C GLY A 168 15.21 -8.01 -1.22
N GLY A 169 16.38 -7.47 -0.87
CA GLY A 169 16.91 -7.54 0.50
C GLY A 169 16.08 -6.73 1.49
N TRP A 170 15.57 -5.56 1.09
CA TRP A 170 14.65 -4.77 1.91
C TRP A 170 13.35 -5.53 2.21
N LYS A 171 12.75 -6.18 1.21
CA LYS A 171 11.53 -7.00 1.36
C LYS A 171 11.76 -8.16 2.32
N LEU A 172 12.92 -8.80 2.28
CA LEU A 172 13.26 -9.87 3.22
C LEU A 172 13.26 -9.41 4.69
N LEU A 173 13.54 -8.13 4.95
CA LEU A 173 13.58 -7.56 6.30
C LEU A 173 12.25 -6.99 6.77
N PHE A 174 11.41 -6.49 5.85
CA PHE A 174 10.27 -5.64 6.19
C PHE A 174 8.93 -6.05 5.55
N SER A 175 8.91 -7.06 4.66
CA SER A 175 7.69 -7.56 4.01
C SER A 175 7.26 -8.86 4.67
N ASP A 176 6.28 -8.76 5.57
CA ASP A 176 5.67 -9.90 6.25
C ASP A 176 4.17 -9.97 5.94
N GLU A 177 3.71 -11.16 5.54
CA GLU A 177 2.30 -11.42 5.20
C GLU A 177 1.44 -11.62 6.46
N ASP A 178 2.06 -11.69 7.64
CA ASP A 178 1.37 -11.81 8.93
C ASP A 178 0.66 -10.53 9.38
N TRP A 179 -0.45 -10.70 10.08
CA TRP A 179 -1.17 -9.61 10.74
C TRP A 179 -0.35 -9.01 11.89
N ILE A 180 -0.36 -7.68 12.02
CA ILE A 180 0.38 -7.00 13.09
C ILE A 180 -0.31 -7.19 14.43
N VAL A 181 -1.64 -7.07 14.46
CA VAL A 181 -2.44 -7.25 15.66
C VAL A 181 -3.27 -8.52 15.55
N ASP A 182 -3.12 -9.40 16.52
CA ASP A 182 -4.02 -10.53 16.69
C ASP A 182 -5.31 -10.06 17.37
N VAL A 183 -6.44 -10.28 16.69
CA VAL A 183 -7.78 -9.90 17.15
C VAL A 183 -8.64 -11.11 17.53
N GLY A 184 -8.05 -12.31 17.55
CA GLY A 184 -8.79 -13.56 17.74
C GLY A 184 -9.81 -13.79 16.63
N ALA A 185 -10.92 -14.43 16.98
CA ALA A 185 -12.01 -14.81 16.05
C ALA A 185 -13.22 -13.87 16.15
N ASP A 186 -13.00 -12.57 16.38
CA ASP A 186 -14.05 -11.55 16.35
C ASP A 186 -14.25 -11.05 14.91
N PRO A 187 -15.38 -11.34 14.25
CA PRO A 187 -15.57 -10.98 12.84
C PRO A 187 -15.52 -9.48 12.55
N VAL A 188 -15.92 -8.64 13.51
CA VAL A 188 -15.90 -7.17 13.35
C VAL A 188 -14.45 -6.68 13.39
N LEU A 189 -13.66 -7.18 14.34
CA LEU A 189 -12.24 -6.83 14.43
C LEU A 189 -11.43 -7.43 13.27
N GLU A 190 -11.77 -8.63 12.79
CA GLU A 190 -11.14 -9.22 11.59
C GLU A 190 -11.40 -8.35 10.36
N ARG A 191 -12.65 -7.90 10.16
CA ARG A 191 -13.00 -6.98 9.06
C ARG A 191 -12.28 -5.65 9.19
N GLY A 192 -12.27 -5.07 10.40
CA GLY A 192 -11.57 -3.82 10.68
C GLY A 192 -10.06 -3.91 10.46
N ARG A 193 -9.45 -5.01 10.89
CA ARG A 193 -8.03 -5.32 10.68
C ARG A 193 -7.72 -5.44 9.19
N TYR A 194 -8.55 -6.15 8.45
CA TYR A 194 -8.40 -6.29 7.00
C TYR A 194 -8.45 -4.92 6.30
N LEU A 195 -9.41 -4.08 6.66
CA LEU A 195 -9.56 -2.75 6.09
C LEU A 195 -8.46 -1.78 6.54
N ALA A 196 -7.94 -1.87 7.75
CA ALA A 196 -6.96 -0.90 8.28
C ALA A 196 -5.50 -1.31 8.03
N GLU A 197 -5.15 -2.59 8.23
CA GLU A 197 -3.77 -3.06 8.04
C GLU A 197 -3.42 -3.41 6.59
N SER A 198 -4.40 -3.84 5.80
CA SER A 198 -4.19 -4.26 4.42
C SER A 198 -4.60 -3.18 3.42
N LEU A 199 -5.91 -3.01 3.20
CA LEU A 199 -6.41 -2.16 2.13
C LEU A 199 -6.18 -0.68 2.44
N GLY A 200 -6.65 -0.19 3.58
CA GLY A 200 -6.48 1.20 3.98
C GLY A 200 -5.07 1.59 4.42
N HIS A 201 -4.16 0.61 4.51
CA HIS A 201 -2.71 0.78 4.78
C HIS A 201 -2.39 1.82 5.86
N CYS A 202 -3.23 1.92 6.90
CA CYS A 202 -3.19 3.04 7.86
C CYS A 202 -1.82 3.13 8.56
N GLY A 203 -1.17 1.98 8.74
CA GLY A 203 0.15 1.89 9.35
C GLY A 203 1.25 2.54 8.54
N GLU A 204 1.09 2.67 7.21
CA GLU A 204 2.11 3.27 6.36
C GLU A 204 2.35 4.76 6.68
N CYS A 205 1.33 5.43 7.23
CA CYS A 205 1.38 6.82 7.70
C CYS A 205 1.44 6.93 9.23
N HIS A 206 0.67 6.09 9.95
CA HIS A 206 0.50 6.20 11.40
C HIS A 206 1.51 5.39 12.22
N THR A 207 2.47 4.70 11.60
CA THR A 207 3.53 3.97 12.31
C THR A 207 4.90 4.57 11.95
N PRO A 208 5.81 4.79 12.91
CA PRO A 208 7.13 5.34 12.62
C PRO A 208 7.96 4.39 11.75
N ARG A 209 8.94 4.95 11.04
CA ARG A 209 9.87 4.21 10.18
C ARG A 209 11.29 4.35 10.69
N GLY A 210 12.05 3.25 10.58
CA GLY A 210 13.48 3.24 10.87
C GLY A 210 14.32 3.87 9.76
N ALA A 211 15.64 3.88 9.94
CA ALA A 211 16.59 4.49 8.99
C ALA A 211 16.55 3.88 7.57
N LEU A 212 16.16 2.60 7.45
CA LEU A 212 16.00 1.91 6.17
C LEU A 212 14.60 2.06 5.55
N GLY A 213 13.72 2.86 6.15
CA GLY A 213 12.36 3.11 5.63
C GLY A 213 11.32 2.03 5.93
N GLY A 214 11.70 0.94 6.60
CA GLY A 214 10.76 -0.07 7.10
C GLY A 214 9.96 0.43 8.31
N LEU A 215 8.73 -0.06 8.46
CA LEU A 215 7.86 0.26 9.59
C LEU A 215 8.39 -0.37 10.89
N GLU A 216 8.37 0.40 11.97
CA GLU A 216 8.63 -0.09 13.33
C GLU A 216 7.35 -0.68 13.91
N THR A 217 6.99 -1.91 13.51
CA THR A 217 5.69 -2.53 13.87
C THR A 217 5.45 -2.70 15.37
N ALA A 218 6.51 -2.74 16.19
CA ALA A 218 6.41 -2.71 17.65
C ALA A 218 5.80 -1.39 18.20
N ARG A 219 5.76 -0.34 17.37
CA ARG A 219 5.16 0.96 17.67
C ARG A 219 3.96 1.23 16.76
N TRP A 220 3.19 0.18 16.48
CA TRP A 220 2.03 0.22 15.60
C TRP A 220 1.11 1.39 15.99
N PHE A 221 0.80 2.25 15.01
CA PHE A 221 -0.09 3.40 15.17
C PHE A 221 0.37 4.49 16.15
N ALA A 222 1.64 4.51 16.56
CA ALA A 222 2.21 5.52 17.46
C ALA A 222 2.39 6.93 16.84
N GLY A 223 2.01 7.11 15.58
CA GLY A 223 2.22 8.31 14.78
C GLY A 223 3.65 8.43 14.27
N ALA A 224 3.86 9.29 13.27
CA ALA A 224 5.14 9.44 12.60
C ALA A 224 5.39 10.89 12.14
N PRO A 225 6.65 11.33 11.98
CA PRO A 225 6.95 12.54 11.24
C PRO A 225 6.34 12.47 9.83
N ASN A 226 5.76 13.57 9.35
CA ASN A 226 5.26 13.59 7.97
C ASN A 226 6.44 13.44 6.99
N PRO A 227 6.39 12.52 6.00
CA PRO A 227 7.48 12.33 5.03
C PRO A 227 7.88 13.59 4.26
N SER A 228 6.96 14.54 4.08
CA SER A 228 7.23 15.86 3.48
C SER A 228 8.01 16.82 4.39
N GLY A 229 8.27 16.44 5.64
CA GLY A 229 8.98 17.22 6.65
C GLY A 229 8.12 18.25 7.39
N LYS A 230 6.84 18.43 7.04
CA LYS A 230 5.94 19.39 7.69
C LYS A 230 4.93 18.69 8.60
N GLY A 231 4.98 18.99 9.90
CA GLY A 231 4.04 18.45 10.88
C GLY A 231 4.28 16.98 11.21
N ARG A 232 3.30 16.37 11.87
CA ARG A 232 3.35 14.98 12.34
C ARG A 232 2.03 14.30 12.02
N ILE A 233 2.09 13.06 11.54
CA ILE A 233 0.92 12.18 11.46
C ILE A 233 0.59 11.72 12.88
N PRO A 234 -0.66 11.90 13.35
CA PRO A 234 -1.01 11.69 14.75
C PRO A 234 -0.91 10.22 15.16
N ASN A 235 -0.76 10.00 16.46
CA ASN A 235 -0.89 8.69 17.08
C ASN A 235 -2.37 8.32 17.13
N ILE A 236 -2.73 7.19 16.52
CA ILE A 236 -4.11 6.66 16.49
C ILE A 236 -4.27 5.42 17.37
N SER A 237 -3.24 5.03 18.12
CA SER A 237 -3.35 4.01 19.16
C SER A 237 -4.06 4.57 20.40
N PRO A 238 -4.62 3.71 21.28
CA PRO A 238 -5.27 4.16 22.51
C PRO A 238 -4.35 4.91 23.51
N ALA A 239 -3.03 5.00 23.25
CA ALA A 239 -2.13 5.80 24.09
C ALA A 239 -2.41 7.31 24.01
N GLN A 240 -2.90 7.81 22.87
CA GLN A 240 -3.18 9.24 22.65
C GLN A 240 -4.52 9.48 21.93
N PHE A 241 -5.14 8.45 21.37
CA PHE A 241 -6.39 8.54 20.63
C PHE A 241 -7.58 8.12 21.50
N ASP A 242 -8.26 9.10 22.09
CA ASP A 242 -9.33 8.93 23.08
C ASP A 242 -10.74 8.98 22.49
N TRP A 243 -10.89 9.27 21.20
CA TRP A 243 -12.18 9.29 20.50
C TRP A 243 -12.95 7.99 20.69
N SER A 244 -14.28 8.10 20.71
CA SER A 244 -15.15 6.93 20.75
C SER A 244 -15.15 6.19 19.41
N HIS A 245 -15.68 4.97 19.40
CA HIS A 245 -15.91 4.21 18.18
C HIS A 245 -16.78 4.99 17.18
N ALA A 246 -17.85 5.63 17.69
CA ALA A 246 -18.79 6.40 16.87
C ALA A 246 -18.13 7.66 16.29
N ASP A 247 -17.35 8.37 17.10
CA ASP A 247 -16.61 9.56 16.68
C ASP A 247 -15.59 9.23 15.59
N THR A 248 -14.87 8.12 15.76
CA THR A 248 -13.89 7.63 14.79
C THR A 248 -14.57 7.28 13.46
N ALA A 249 -15.66 6.52 13.50
CA ALA A 249 -16.42 6.18 12.29
C ALA A 249 -17.02 7.43 11.61
N SER A 250 -17.56 8.37 12.40
CA SER A 250 -18.09 9.64 11.91
C SER A 250 -17.02 10.49 11.23
N TYR A 251 -15.80 10.54 11.78
CA TYR A 251 -14.67 11.21 11.17
C TYR A 251 -14.29 10.57 9.83
N LEU A 252 -14.22 9.23 9.75
CA LEU A 252 -13.92 8.54 8.49
C LEU A 252 -15.01 8.75 7.44
N LYS A 253 -16.26 8.97 7.85
CA LYS A 253 -17.38 9.25 6.94
C LYS A 253 -17.40 10.69 6.45
N SER A 254 -17.12 11.65 7.33
CA SER A 254 -17.45 13.05 7.10
C SER A 254 -16.23 13.98 7.03
N GLY A 255 -15.10 13.54 7.58
CA GLY A 255 -13.89 14.34 7.74
C GLY A 255 -13.92 15.32 8.90
N PHE A 256 -15.02 15.40 9.66
CA PHE A 256 -15.13 16.27 10.82
C PHE A 256 -14.69 15.55 12.09
N THR A 257 -13.81 16.21 12.83
CA THR A 257 -13.43 15.81 14.19
C THR A 257 -14.60 16.04 15.17
N PRO A 258 -14.60 15.39 16.35
CA PRO A 258 -15.61 15.64 17.39
C PRO A 258 -15.67 17.11 17.85
N GLU A 259 -14.55 17.82 17.71
CA GLU A 259 -14.43 19.25 18.01
C GLU A 259 -14.79 20.16 16.83
N PHE A 260 -15.35 19.60 15.75
CA PHE A 260 -15.78 20.29 14.51
C PHE A 260 -14.65 20.92 13.67
N ASP A 261 -13.39 20.52 13.89
CA ASP A 261 -12.29 20.74 12.93
C ASP A 261 -12.38 19.73 11.77
N VAL A 262 -11.60 19.95 10.69
CA VAL A 262 -11.61 19.12 9.46
C VAL A 262 -10.30 18.38 9.22
N ALA A 263 -10.39 17.22 8.55
CA ALA A 263 -9.23 16.47 8.09
C ALA A 263 -8.31 17.34 7.21
N GLY A 264 -7.02 17.41 7.58
CA GLY A 264 -6.01 18.16 6.85
C GLY A 264 -5.02 17.28 6.08
N GLY A 265 -4.39 17.86 5.06
CA GLY A 265 -3.30 17.24 4.32
C GLY A 265 -3.73 15.97 3.57
N SER A 266 -2.90 14.93 3.61
CA SER A 266 -3.18 13.67 2.91
C SER A 266 -4.36 12.89 3.49
N MET A 267 -4.76 13.15 4.75
CA MET A 267 -5.89 12.46 5.37
C MET A 267 -7.22 12.87 4.73
N THR A 268 -7.31 14.06 4.12
CA THR A 268 -8.51 14.50 3.38
C THR A 268 -8.82 13.57 2.20
N ASP A 269 -7.80 13.14 1.45
CA ASP A 269 -7.99 12.18 0.35
C ASP A 269 -8.38 10.79 0.87
N VAL A 270 -7.83 10.37 2.01
CA VAL A 270 -8.16 9.09 2.66
C VAL A 270 -9.61 9.08 3.11
N VAL A 271 -10.07 10.12 3.81
CA VAL A 271 -11.48 10.27 4.23
C VAL A 271 -12.40 10.32 3.01
N ALA A 272 -12.06 11.07 1.96
CA ALA A 272 -12.87 11.15 0.76
C ALA A 272 -13.06 9.75 0.13
N SER A 273 -12.04 8.91 0.17
CA SER A 273 -12.11 7.53 -0.32
C SER A 273 -12.90 6.62 0.62
N LEU A 274 -12.59 6.64 1.93
CA LEU A 274 -13.26 5.79 2.91
C LEU A 274 -14.75 6.14 3.08
N SER A 275 -15.15 7.39 2.87
CA SER A 275 -16.56 7.80 2.98
C SER A 275 -17.50 7.08 1.98
N GLN A 276 -16.94 6.51 0.92
CA GLN A 276 -17.64 5.68 -0.07
C GLN A 276 -17.91 4.25 0.42
N LEU A 277 -17.26 3.83 1.51
CA LEU A 277 -17.50 2.51 2.10
C LEU A 277 -18.84 2.48 2.86
N PRO A 278 -19.43 1.28 3.01
CA PRO A 278 -20.57 1.07 3.90
C PRO A 278 -20.26 1.48 5.34
N ASP A 279 -21.27 1.94 6.07
CA ASP A 279 -21.08 2.44 7.44
C ASP A 279 -20.60 1.33 8.39
N GLU A 280 -20.96 0.07 8.14
CA GLU A 280 -20.45 -1.09 8.87
C GLU A 280 -18.94 -1.29 8.74
N ASP A 281 -18.36 -0.95 7.58
CA ASP A 281 -16.93 -1.05 7.34
C ASP A 281 -16.17 0.06 8.09
N LEU A 282 -16.74 1.27 8.12
CA LEU A 282 -16.19 2.37 8.92
C LEU A 282 -16.25 2.07 10.42
N ALA A 283 -17.35 1.46 10.89
CA ALA A 283 -17.47 1.00 12.26
C ALA A 283 -16.46 -0.12 12.59
N ALA A 284 -16.22 -1.05 11.66
CA ALA A 284 -15.22 -2.10 11.83
C ALA A 284 -13.79 -1.52 11.91
N ILE A 285 -13.44 -0.58 11.04
CA ILE A 285 -12.14 0.13 11.10
C ILE A 285 -12.00 0.82 12.47
N ALA A 286 -13.02 1.54 12.93
CA ALA A 286 -13.02 2.20 14.23
C ALA A 286 -12.82 1.20 15.38
N ALA A 287 -13.52 0.06 15.36
CA ALA A 287 -13.36 -1.01 16.35
C ALA A 287 -11.94 -1.57 16.38
N TYR A 288 -11.37 -1.84 15.22
CA TYR A 288 -9.99 -2.33 15.12
C TYR A 288 -8.98 -1.31 15.65
N VAL A 289 -9.04 -0.04 15.19
CA VAL A 289 -8.11 1.02 15.64
C VAL A 289 -8.15 1.20 17.15
N LYS A 290 -9.33 1.10 17.78
CA LYS A 290 -9.48 1.17 19.24
C LYS A 290 -9.02 -0.10 19.97
N SER A 291 -8.92 -1.23 19.29
CA SER A 291 -8.47 -2.51 19.86
C SER A 291 -6.95 -2.68 19.90
N VAL A 292 -6.20 -1.88 19.13
CA VAL A 292 -4.74 -2.04 19.06
C VAL A 292 -4.07 -1.72 20.41
N PRO A 293 -2.95 -2.37 20.76
CA PRO A 293 -2.21 -2.03 21.97
C PRO A 293 -1.77 -0.55 21.98
N PRO A 294 -1.82 0.14 23.13
CA PRO A 294 -1.28 1.50 23.25
C PRO A 294 0.22 1.54 22.91
N ALA A 295 0.64 2.46 22.04
CA ALA A 295 2.02 2.63 21.62
C ALA A 295 2.46 4.11 21.64
N GLN A 296 3.75 4.38 21.86
CA GLN A 296 4.34 5.73 21.91
C GLN A 296 5.55 5.84 20.98
#